data_AF-A0A354TFZ2-F1
#
_entry.id   AF-A0A354TFZ2-F1
#
_cell.length_a   1.000
_cell.length_b   1.000
_cell.length_c   1.000
_cell.angle_alpha   90.00
_cell.angle_beta   90.00
_cell.angle_gamma   90.00
#
_symmetry.space_group_name_H-M   'P 1'
#
loop_
_entity.id
_entity.type
_entity.pdbx_description
1 polymer ?
#
loop_
_entity_poly.entity_id
_entity_poly.type
_entity_poly.pdbx_seq_one_letter_code
_entity_poly.pdbx_strand_id
1 'polypeptide(L)'
;MTVYGPMCIEAQEPKIETFSDLLKEASKKVTEDYFKLPIASKVEEDYRERVYCYELYHQMRCLWSRFHNPDKLTLTAEVDKRGHEHFIKTLLDSKIPDFLVHVAGGMGNNHTVMEVKTAKADSAKLSQDLIKLNDFMNMRSGAYQHGILLIFGDSKRIKEEVIKAREKAEEARKGLKPIDVWIHDKVGIPAYEVTSVSVSKAVTEH
;
A
#
# COMPACT_ATOMS: atom_id res chain seq x y z
N MET A 1 -52.92 -10.61 24.13
CA MET A 1 -52.59 -9.60 23.11
C MET A 1 -51.10 -9.36 23.23
N THR A 2 -50.29 -10.05 22.43
CA THR A 2 -48.82 -9.95 22.50
C THR A 2 -48.36 -9.36 21.19
N VAL A 3 -47.90 -8.11 21.24
CA VAL A 3 -47.42 -7.37 20.07
C VAL A 3 -45.96 -7.74 19.89
N TYR A 4 -45.64 -8.59 18.91
CA TYR A 4 -44.26 -8.78 18.47
C TYR A 4 -43.85 -7.54 17.68
N GLY A 5 -42.92 -6.76 18.24
CA GLY A 5 -42.30 -5.64 17.53
C GLY A 5 -41.51 -6.14 16.32
N PRO A 6 -41.36 -5.31 15.27
CA PRO A 6 -40.63 -5.70 14.08
C PRO A 6 -39.17 -6.00 14.43
N MET A 7 -38.75 -7.22 14.14
CA MET A 7 -37.35 -7.64 14.21
C MET A 7 -36.60 -6.83 13.15
N CYS A 8 -35.82 -5.83 13.56
CA CYS A 8 -34.92 -5.11 12.69
C CYS A 8 -33.92 -6.13 12.12
N ILE A 9 -34.07 -6.47 10.84
CA ILE A 9 -33.06 -7.23 10.11
C ILE A 9 -31.91 -6.25 9.91
N GLU A 10 -30.91 -6.27 10.79
CA GLU A 10 -29.66 -5.57 10.54
C GLU A 10 -29.10 -6.10 9.21
N ALA A 11 -29.04 -5.24 8.20
CA ALA A 11 -28.43 -5.60 6.94
C ALA A 11 -26.96 -5.96 7.21
N GLN A 12 -26.62 -7.24 7.04
CA GLN A 12 -25.26 -7.71 7.23
C GLN A 12 -24.36 -6.99 6.23
N GLU A 13 -23.43 -6.16 6.72
CA GLU A 13 -22.54 -5.40 5.83
C GLU A 13 -21.77 -6.35 4.90
N PRO A 14 -21.58 -5.99 3.62
CA PRO A 14 -20.97 -6.89 2.65
C PRO A 14 -19.54 -7.24 3.06
N LYS A 15 -19.24 -8.53 2.95
CA LYS A 15 -17.92 -9.11 3.16
C LYS A 15 -16.95 -8.60 2.09
N ILE A 16 -15.72 -8.33 2.52
CA ILE A 16 -14.63 -7.88 1.65
C ILE A 16 -13.79 -9.11 1.32
N GLU A 17 -13.78 -9.53 0.06
CA GLU A 17 -13.18 -10.80 -0.35
C GLU A 17 -11.68 -10.70 -0.63
N THR A 18 -11.20 -9.55 -1.11
CA THR A 18 -9.80 -9.37 -1.51
C THR A 18 -9.13 -8.20 -0.79
N PHE A 19 -7.80 -8.25 -0.68
CA PHE A 19 -7.03 -7.14 -0.13
C PHE A 19 -7.15 -5.87 -1.01
N SER A 20 -7.28 -6.04 -2.32
CA SER A 20 -7.55 -4.95 -3.26
C SER A 20 -8.87 -4.25 -2.98
N ASP A 21 -9.93 -5.00 -2.65
CA ASP A 21 -11.23 -4.41 -2.27
C ASP A 21 -11.15 -3.71 -0.91
N LEU A 22 -10.40 -4.29 0.04
CA LEU A 22 -10.14 -3.63 1.32
C LEU A 22 -9.42 -2.29 1.10
N LEU A 23 -8.39 -2.26 0.26
CA LEU A 23 -7.61 -1.05 -0.02
C LEU A 23 -8.47 0.02 -0.70
N LYS A 24 -9.34 -0.36 -1.64
CA LYS A 24 -10.31 0.54 -2.28
C LYS A 24 -11.26 1.16 -1.28
N GLU A 25 -11.90 0.35 -0.44
CA GLU A 25 -12.87 0.83 0.55
C GLU A 25 -12.22 1.66 1.66
N ALA A 26 -11.02 1.29 2.11
CA ALA A 26 -10.29 2.02 3.14
C ALA A 26 -9.79 3.37 2.62
N SER A 27 -9.16 3.41 1.45
CA SER A 27 -8.65 4.65 0.85
C SER A 27 -9.76 5.66 0.57
N LYS A 28 -10.92 5.20 0.08
CA LYS A 28 -12.12 6.02 -0.11
C LYS A 28 -12.56 6.75 1.16
N LYS A 29 -12.32 6.17 2.35
CA LYS A 29 -12.72 6.71 3.65
C LYS A 29 -11.71 7.67 4.27
N VAL A 30 -10.50 7.81 3.70
CA VAL A 30 -9.53 8.80 4.16
C VAL A 30 -10.11 10.20 3.93
N THR A 31 -10.14 11.00 4.98
CA THR A 31 -10.72 12.35 4.98
C THR A 31 -9.67 13.42 4.62
N GLU A 32 -10.15 14.61 4.24
CA GLU A 32 -9.30 15.73 3.77
C GLU A 32 -8.20 16.08 4.77
N ASP A 33 -8.52 16.13 6.07
CA ASP A 33 -7.57 16.51 7.13
C ASP A 33 -6.34 15.58 7.23
N TYR A 34 -6.46 14.35 6.72
CA TYR A 34 -5.37 13.37 6.67
C TYR A 34 -4.78 13.20 5.27
N PHE A 35 -5.53 13.56 4.23
CA PHE A 35 -5.07 13.55 2.86
C PHE A 35 -4.16 14.75 2.56
N LYS A 36 -4.53 15.93 3.07
CA LYS A 36 -3.79 17.18 2.85
C LYS A 36 -3.83 18.00 4.15
N LEU A 37 -2.77 17.88 4.95
CA LEU A 37 -2.79 18.41 6.32
C LEU A 37 -2.82 19.94 6.29
N PRO A 38 -3.83 20.60 6.92
CA PRO A 38 -3.82 22.04 7.09
C PRO A 38 -2.76 22.44 8.12
N ILE A 39 -1.83 23.32 7.74
CA ILE A 39 -0.74 23.80 8.62
C ILE A 39 -1.00 25.26 8.96
N ALA A 40 -1.23 25.57 10.24
CA ALA A 40 -1.57 26.91 10.72
C ALA A 40 -0.55 28.02 10.35
N SER A 41 0.71 27.65 10.07
CA SER A 41 1.81 28.60 9.80
C SER A 41 2.31 28.62 8.36
N LYS A 42 1.68 27.87 7.44
CA LYS A 42 1.97 27.94 6.01
C LYS A 42 0.68 28.27 5.26
N VAL A 43 0.77 29.17 4.30
CA VAL A 43 -0.33 29.49 3.36
C VAL A 43 -0.72 28.27 2.50
N GLU A 44 0.06 27.18 2.55
CA GLU A 44 -0.16 25.96 1.76
C GLU A 44 -0.24 24.71 2.66
N GLU A 45 -1.29 23.92 2.43
CA GLU A 45 -1.48 22.57 2.96
C GLU A 45 -0.40 21.62 2.41
N ASP A 46 0.09 20.67 3.21
CA ASP A 46 1.17 19.77 2.80
C ASP A 46 0.77 18.29 2.88
N TYR A 47 1.23 17.51 1.92
CA TYR A 47 1.04 16.06 1.92
C TYR A 47 2.03 15.45 2.93
N ARG A 48 1.50 14.77 3.95
CA ARG A 48 2.30 14.15 5.02
C ARG A 48 2.09 12.63 4.99
N GLU A 49 3.08 11.90 4.48
CA GLU A 49 3.00 10.43 4.30
C GLU A 49 2.53 9.71 5.57
N ARG A 50 3.13 10.00 6.72
CA ARG A 50 2.76 9.36 8.00
C ARG A 50 1.33 9.63 8.45
N VAL A 51 0.84 10.86 8.25
CA VAL A 51 -0.53 11.24 8.66
C VAL A 51 -1.53 10.46 7.81
N TYR A 52 -1.30 10.42 6.50
CA TYR A 52 -2.10 9.61 5.58
C TYR A 52 -2.02 8.12 5.93
N CYS A 53 -0.83 7.59 6.24
CA CYS A 53 -0.66 6.18 6.62
C CYS A 53 -1.44 5.82 7.88
N TYR A 54 -1.45 6.67 8.91
CA TYR A 54 -2.20 6.42 10.14
C TYR A 54 -3.71 6.34 9.88
N GLU A 55 -4.23 7.24 9.05
CA GLU A 55 -5.65 7.21 8.70
C GLU A 55 -6.00 6.01 7.82
N LEU A 56 -5.19 5.72 6.80
CA LEU A 56 -5.41 4.54 5.97
C LEU A 56 -5.35 3.24 6.81
N TYR A 57 -4.41 3.14 7.75
CA TYR A 57 -4.34 2.04 8.70
C TYR A 57 -5.62 1.95 9.54
N HIS A 58 -6.08 3.07 10.09
CA HIS A 58 -7.31 3.13 10.86
C HIS A 58 -8.50 2.62 10.05
N GLN A 59 -8.69 3.10 8.82
CA GLN A 59 -9.78 2.68 7.94
C GLN A 59 -9.69 1.20 7.57
N MET A 60 -8.51 0.68 7.24
CA MET A 60 -8.32 -0.76 7.00
C MET A 60 -8.63 -1.59 8.26
N ARG A 61 -8.28 -1.11 9.46
CA ARG A 61 -8.59 -1.79 10.73
C ARG A 61 -10.08 -1.81 11.05
N CYS A 62 -10.80 -0.71 10.80
CA CYS A 62 -12.25 -0.66 10.94
C CYS A 62 -12.95 -1.66 10.01
N LEU A 63 -12.43 -1.82 8.80
CA LEU A 63 -12.96 -2.78 7.81
C LEU A 63 -12.46 -4.22 8.01
N TRP A 64 -11.49 -4.45 8.92
CA TRP A 64 -10.81 -5.74 9.05
C TRP A 64 -11.72 -6.88 9.49
N SER A 65 -12.75 -6.59 10.29
CA SER A 65 -13.75 -7.61 10.70
C SER A 65 -14.60 -8.12 9.54
N ARG A 66 -14.72 -7.32 8.47
CA ARG A 66 -15.44 -7.67 7.24
C ARG A 66 -14.53 -8.33 6.20
N PHE A 67 -13.22 -8.26 6.39
CA PHE A 67 -12.25 -8.87 5.48
C PHE A 67 -12.25 -10.39 5.63
N HIS A 68 -12.39 -11.10 4.50
CA HIS A 68 -12.30 -12.55 4.47
C HIS A 68 -10.87 -12.99 4.81
N ASN A 69 -10.68 -13.40 6.06
CA ASN A 69 -9.36 -13.70 6.60
C ASN A 69 -9.26 -15.13 7.17
N PRO A 70 -9.39 -16.17 6.32
CA PRO A 70 -9.30 -17.56 6.76
C PRO A 70 -7.92 -17.90 7.34
N ASP A 71 -6.87 -17.23 6.87
CA ASP A 71 -5.48 -17.47 7.24
C ASP A 71 -5.04 -16.74 8.53
N LYS A 72 -5.97 -16.04 9.21
CA LYS A 72 -5.70 -15.27 10.43
C LYS A 72 -4.56 -14.23 10.26
N LEU A 73 -4.55 -13.58 9.12
CA LEU A 73 -3.67 -12.45 8.80
C LEU A 73 -3.87 -11.31 9.80
N THR A 74 -2.79 -10.62 10.09
CA THR A 74 -2.71 -9.44 10.94
C THR A 74 -2.17 -8.28 10.11
N LEU A 75 -2.82 -7.13 10.21
CA LEU A 75 -2.35 -5.86 9.66
C LEU A 75 -1.53 -5.10 10.71
N THR A 76 -0.28 -4.84 10.38
CA THR A 76 0.67 -4.09 11.21
C THR A 76 1.27 -2.93 10.42
N ALA A 77 1.63 -1.86 11.13
CA ALA A 77 2.28 -0.68 10.58
C ALA A 77 3.66 -0.49 11.22
N GLU A 78 4.61 0.05 10.46
CA GLU A 78 5.95 0.43 10.91
C GLU A 78 6.67 -0.65 11.76
N VAL A 79 6.56 -1.92 11.38
CA VAL A 79 7.18 -3.00 12.17
C VAL A 79 8.69 -2.99 12.01
N ASP A 80 9.37 -2.62 13.08
CA ASP A 80 10.83 -2.71 13.15
C ASP A 80 11.27 -4.19 13.22
N LYS A 81 12.01 -4.62 12.19
CA LYS A 81 12.58 -5.97 12.09
C LYS A 81 14.09 -6.01 12.36
N ARG A 82 14.69 -4.91 12.84
CA ARG A 82 16.11 -4.88 13.24
C ARG A 82 16.40 -5.96 14.27
N GLY A 83 17.51 -6.67 14.08
CA GLY A 83 17.94 -7.72 15.00
C GLY A 83 17.12 -9.02 14.93
N HIS A 84 16.15 -9.14 14.02
CA HIS A 84 15.47 -10.41 13.78
C HIS A 84 16.35 -11.32 12.92
N GLU A 85 16.52 -12.59 13.30
CA GLU A 85 17.50 -13.52 12.71
C GLU A 85 17.42 -13.68 11.19
N HIS A 86 16.23 -13.50 10.62
CA HIS A 86 15.97 -13.58 9.18
C HIS A 86 16.28 -12.30 8.39
N PHE A 87 16.48 -11.17 9.09
CA PHE A 87 16.78 -9.87 8.51
C PHE A 87 18.21 -9.41 8.80
N ILE A 88 18.81 -9.91 9.88
CA ILE A 88 20.21 -9.67 10.24
C ILE A 88 21.12 -10.00 9.06
N LYS A 89 22.02 -9.06 8.71
CA LYS A 89 22.98 -9.17 7.59
C LYS A 89 22.35 -9.28 6.19
N THR A 90 21.06 -8.94 6.05
CA THR A 90 20.41 -8.80 4.74
C THR A 90 20.33 -7.32 4.34
N LEU A 91 19.97 -7.05 3.08
CA LEU A 91 19.69 -5.69 2.59
C LEU A 91 18.47 -5.04 3.27
N LEU A 92 17.71 -5.82 4.05
CA LEU A 92 16.53 -5.40 4.79
C LEU A 92 16.82 -5.15 6.28
N ASP A 93 18.04 -5.38 6.74
CA ASP A 93 18.45 -5.01 8.09
C ASP A 93 18.28 -3.49 8.23
N SER A 94 17.40 -3.05 9.13
CA SER A 94 16.94 -1.65 9.29
C SER A 94 15.92 -1.09 8.30
N LYS A 95 15.34 -1.89 7.40
CA LYS A 95 14.25 -1.42 6.54
C LYS A 95 12.90 -1.63 7.25
N ILE A 96 12.11 -0.57 7.33
CA ILE A 96 10.79 -0.56 7.94
C ILE A 96 9.79 -0.19 6.85
N PRO A 97 8.93 -1.13 6.42
CA PRO A 97 7.86 -0.82 5.49
C PRO A 97 6.70 -0.14 6.21
N ASP A 98 5.91 0.63 5.47
CA ASP A 98 4.77 1.35 6.04
C ASP A 98 3.72 0.37 6.58
N PHE A 99 3.40 -0.69 5.81
CA PHE A 99 2.48 -1.75 6.25
C PHE A 99 2.93 -3.15 5.92
N LEU A 100 2.54 -4.09 6.79
CA LEU A 100 2.69 -5.52 6.62
C LEU A 100 1.35 -6.22 6.90
N VAL A 101 1.01 -7.16 6.03
CA VAL A 101 -0.08 -8.13 6.23
C VAL A 101 0.54 -9.51 6.29
N HIS A 102 0.45 -10.16 7.45
CA HIS A 102 1.13 -11.43 7.69
C HIS A 102 0.42 -12.30 8.73
N VAL A 103 0.82 -13.55 8.88
CA VAL A 103 0.40 -14.37 10.03
C VAL A 103 1.26 -14.03 11.25
N ALA A 104 0.64 -13.60 12.35
CA ALA A 104 1.37 -13.28 13.58
C ALA A 104 2.05 -14.52 14.18
N GLY A 105 3.28 -14.36 14.68
CA GLY A 105 4.04 -15.44 15.31
C GLY A 105 4.60 -16.50 14.36
N GLY A 106 4.45 -16.32 13.05
CA GLY A 106 4.99 -17.22 12.03
C GLY A 106 5.65 -16.47 10.87
N MET A 107 6.44 -17.19 10.08
CA MET A 107 7.11 -16.67 8.87
C MET A 107 6.74 -17.43 7.60
N GLY A 108 5.77 -18.33 7.66
CA GLY A 108 5.39 -19.20 6.52
C GLY A 108 4.40 -18.58 5.53
N ASN A 109 3.64 -17.55 5.94
CA ASN A 109 2.54 -17.00 5.14
C ASN A 109 2.45 -15.47 5.28
N ASN A 110 3.45 -14.78 4.74
CA ASN A 110 3.48 -13.32 4.67
C ASN A 110 2.76 -12.88 3.39
N HIS A 111 1.65 -12.14 3.52
CA HIS A 111 0.74 -11.85 2.43
C HIS A 111 1.16 -10.60 1.65
N THR A 112 1.16 -9.43 2.28
CA THR A 112 1.43 -8.15 1.60
C THR A 112 2.45 -7.31 2.35
N VAL A 113 3.38 -6.72 1.62
CA VAL A 113 4.22 -5.60 2.06
C VAL A 113 3.82 -4.37 1.25
N MET A 114 3.68 -3.21 1.91
CA MET A 114 3.23 -1.98 1.26
C MET A 114 4.07 -0.78 1.66
N GLU A 115 4.34 0.07 0.67
CA GLU A 115 4.98 1.37 0.80
C GLU A 115 4.04 2.46 0.31
N VAL A 116 4.05 3.60 0.99
CA VAL A 116 3.24 4.77 0.68
C VAL A 116 4.13 5.96 0.36
N LYS A 117 3.82 6.65 -0.73
CA LYS A 117 4.52 7.85 -1.17
C LYS A 117 3.55 8.96 -1.54
N THR A 118 3.96 10.22 -1.39
CA THR A 118 3.22 11.32 -1.99
C THR A 118 3.40 11.35 -3.51
N ALA A 119 2.44 11.93 -4.23
CA ALA A 119 2.55 12.17 -5.67
C ALA A 119 3.64 13.22 -6.04
N LYS A 120 4.28 13.85 -5.03
CA LYS A 120 5.47 14.69 -5.19
C LYS A 120 6.77 13.86 -5.24
N ALA A 121 6.71 12.55 -5.00
CA ALA A 121 7.89 11.68 -5.07
C ALA A 121 8.44 11.59 -6.49
N ASP A 122 9.75 11.71 -6.62
CA ASP A 122 10.46 11.54 -7.88
C ASP A 122 10.75 10.05 -8.17
N SER A 123 11.05 9.75 -9.43
CA SER A 123 11.40 8.40 -9.88
C SER A 123 12.59 7.76 -9.15
N ALA A 124 13.51 8.52 -8.56
CA ALA A 124 14.63 7.94 -7.82
C ALA A 124 14.16 7.37 -6.47
N LYS A 125 13.31 8.10 -5.74
CA LYS A 125 12.71 7.61 -4.49
C LYS A 125 11.79 6.42 -4.75
N LEU A 126 10.90 6.54 -5.74
CA LEU A 126 10.00 5.45 -6.12
C LEU A 126 10.77 4.19 -6.53
N SER A 127 11.87 4.33 -7.27
CA SER A 127 12.73 3.19 -7.65
C SER A 127 13.33 2.48 -6.44
N GLN A 128 13.79 3.24 -5.43
CA GLN A 128 14.31 2.65 -4.19
C GLN A 128 13.23 1.88 -3.42
N ASP A 129 11.99 2.38 -3.39
CA ASP A 129 10.88 1.67 -2.76
C ASP A 129 10.47 0.41 -3.53
N LEU A 130 10.48 0.44 -4.88
CA LEU A 130 10.27 -0.76 -5.70
C LEU A 130 11.32 -1.83 -5.43
N ILE A 131 12.61 -1.45 -5.34
CA ILE A 131 13.69 -2.38 -4.99
C ILE A 131 13.48 -2.95 -3.57
N LYS A 132 13.11 -2.10 -2.61
CA LYS A 132 12.83 -2.54 -1.23
C LYS A 132 11.68 -3.55 -1.18
N LEU A 133 10.56 -3.26 -1.85
CA LEU A 133 9.42 -4.17 -1.95
C LEU A 133 9.83 -5.51 -2.56
N ASN A 134 10.57 -5.46 -3.67
CA ASN A 134 11.11 -6.66 -4.30
C ASN A 134 11.98 -7.49 -3.35
N ASP A 135 12.76 -6.84 -2.50
CA ASP A 135 13.63 -7.51 -1.55
C ASP A 135 12.83 -8.23 -0.46
N PHE A 136 11.77 -7.60 0.07
CA PHE A 136 10.81 -8.27 0.95
C PHE A 136 10.12 -9.46 0.29
N MET A 137 9.85 -9.38 -1.02
CA MET A 137 9.23 -10.48 -1.76
C MET A 137 10.23 -11.59 -2.16
N ASN A 138 11.53 -11.35 -2.08
CA ASN A 138 12.58 -12.31 -2.44
C ASN A 138 13.37 -12.84 -1.24
N MET A 139 12.89 -12.61 -0.02
CA MET A 139 13.50 -13.18 1.18
C MET A 139 13.54 -14.70 1.08
N ARG A 140 14.66 -15.30 1.53
CA ARG A 140 14.81 -16.77 1.57
C ARG A 140 13.78 -17.46 2.47
N SER A 141 13.30 -16.74 3.48
CA SER A 141 12.30 -17.20 4.45
C SER A 141 11.38 -16.03 4.78
N GLY A 142 10.06 -16.23 4.82
CA GLY A 142 9.10 -15.16 5.07
C GLY A 142 9.01 -14.13 3.97
N ALA A 143 9.22 -14.56 2.72
CA ALA A 143 8.96 -13.73 1.56
C ALA A 143 7.49 -13.32 1.52
N TYR A 144 7.24 -12.05 1.23
CA TYR A 144 5.88 -11.55 1.01
C TYR A 144 5.38 -11.95 -0.37
N GLN A 145 4.10 -12.34 -0.46
CA GLN A 145 3.48 -12.77 -1.72
C GLN A 145 3.20 -11.59 -2.65
N HIS A 146 2.79 -10.45 -2.08
CA HIS A 146 2.43 -9.24 -2.80
C HIS A 146 3.24 -8.03 -2.32
N GLY A 147 3.71 -7.22 -3.26
CA GLY A 147 4.31 -5.91 -2.98
C GLY A 147 3.41 -4.82 -3.56
N ILE A 148 3.09 -3.81 -2.76
CA ILE A 148 2.26 -2.67 -3.18
C ILE A 148 3.03 -1.36 -2.97
N LEU A 149 3.08 -0.53 -4.02
CA LEU A 149 3.47 0.87 -3.92
C LEU A 149 2.23 1.74 -4.10
N LEU A 150 1.73 2.33 -3.01
CA LEU A 150 0.59 3.24 -3.01
C LEU A 150 1.06 4.69 -3.07
N ILE A 151 0.54 5.47 -4.01
CA ILE A 151 0.88 6.87 -4.19
C ILE A 151 -0.37 7.74 -3.99
N PHE A 152 -0.29 8.77 -3.16
CA PHE A 152 -1.43 9.65 -2.89
C PHE A 152 -1.14 11.14 -3.14
N GLY A 153 -2.18 11.89 -3.49
CA GLY A 153 -2.12 13.33 -3.82
C GLY A 153 -2.25 13.62 -5.33
N ASP A 154 -2.02 14.87 -5.73
CA ASP A 154 -2.20 15.32 -7.12
C ASP A 154 -1.36 14.48 -8.12
N SER A 155 -2.05 13.64 -8.89
CA SER A 155 -1.48 12.58 -9.71
C SER A 155 -1.06 13.00 -11.11
N LYS A 156 -1.18 14.28 -11.50
CA LYS A 156 -0.98 14.75 -12.88
C LYS A 156 0.31 14.25 -13.56
N ARG A 157 1.40 14.10 -12.80
CA ARG A 157 2.72 13.69 -13.32
C ARG A 157 3.18 12.33 -12.84
N ILE A 158 2.42 11.66 -11.98
CA ILE A 158 2.93 10.49 -11.26
C ILE A 158 3.11 9.27 -12.16
N LYS A 159 2.29 9.13 -13.21
CA LYS A 159 2.40 8.00 -14.15
C LYS A 159 3.76 7.96 -14.84
N GLU A 160 4.26 9.11 -15.30
CA GLU A 160 5.58 9.21 -15.93
C GLU A 160 6.71 8.89 -14.95
N GLU A 161 6.61 9.38 -13.71
CA GLU A 161 7.61 9.09 -12.68
C GLU A 161 7.60 7.61 -12.26
N VAL A 162 6.43 6.95 -12.25
CA VAL A 162 6.32 5.50 -12.00
C VAL A 162 6.99 4.69 -13.12
N ILE A 163 6.80 5.07 -14.40
CA ILE A 163 7.44 4.39 -15.52
C ILE A 163 8.98 4.50 -15.40
N LYS A 164 9.50 5.72 -15.23
CA LYS A 164 10.95 5.96 -15.02
C LYS A 164 11.48 5.22 -13.79
N ALA A 165 10.70 5.16 -12.71
CA ALA A 165 11.09 4.45 -11.49
C ALA A 165 11.24 2.96 -11.71
N ARG A 166 10.33 2.34 -12.49
CA ARG A 166 10.40 0.93 -12.85
C ARG A 166 11.63 0.64 -13.70
N GLU A 167 11.88 1.43 -14.74
CA GLU A 167 13.07 1.30 -15.59
C GLU A 167 14.36 1.35 -14.75
N LYS A 168 14.50 2.38 -13.89
CA LYS A 168 15.63 2.50 -12.97
C LYS A 168 15.77 1.31 -12.02
N ALA A 169 14.63 0.82 -11.50
CA ALA A 169 14.64 -0.30 -10.57
C ALA A 169 15.08 -1.60 -11.28
N GLU A 170 14.63 -1.82 -12.52
CA GLU A 170 15.01 -2.98 -13.35
C GLU A 170 16.48 -2.97 -13.75
N GLU A 171 17.02 -1.79 -14.07
CA GLU A 171 18.45 -1.62 -14.32
C GLU A 171 19.28 -1.94 -13.07
N ALA A 172 18.84 -1.47 -11.89
CA ALA A 172 19.56 -1.68 -10.63
C ALA A 172 19.38 -3.09 -10.04
N ARG A 173 18.24 -3.73 -10.31
CA ARG A 173 17.83 -5.01 -9.70
C ARG A 173 17.17 -5.90 -10.76
N LYS A 174 17.99 -6.77 -11.36
CA LYS A 174 17.49 -7.78 -12.32
C LYS A 174 16.46 -8.70 -11.66
N GLY A 175 15.40 -9.01 -12.40
CA GLY A 175 14.37 -9.96 -11.96
C GLY A 175 13.41 -9.39 -10.92
N LEU A 176 13.06 -8.11 -11.04
CA LEU A 176 12.00 -7.49 -10.25
C LEU A 176 10.71 -8.31 -10.32
N LYS A 177 10.19 -8.70 -9.16
CA LYS A 177 8.88 -9.33 -9.06
C LYS A 177 7.78 -8.33 -9.45
N PRO A 178 6.61 -8.81 -9.92
CA PRO A 178 5.45 -7.95 -10.12
C PRO A 178 5.10 -7.23 -8.81
N ILE A 179 5.13 -5.89 -8.84
CA ILE A 179 4.74 -5.02 -7.74
C ILE A 179 3.56 -4.19 -8.23
N ASP A 180 2.47 -4.18 -7.48
CA ASP A 180 1.26 -3.46 -7.83
C ASP A 180 1.45 -1.99 -7.46
N VAL A 181 1.17 -1.08 -8.41
CA VAL A 181 1.24 0.36 -8.15
C VAL A 181 -0.18 0.90 -8.09
N TRP A 182 -0.50 1.57 -7.00
CA TRP A 182 -1.82 2.13 -6.75
C TRP A 182 -1.75 3.65 -6.65
N ILE A 183 -2.79 4.34 -7.09
CA ILE A 183 -2.91 5.80 -6.99
C ILE A 183 -4.21 6.13 -6.24
N HIS A 184 -4.11 7.00 -5.23
CA HIS A 184 -5.23 7.65 -4.56
C HIS A 184 -5.12 9.17 -4.73
N ASP A 185 -5.77 9.70 -5.75
CA ASP A 185 -5.55 11.09 -6.17
C ASP A 185 -6.61 12.09 -5.67
N LYS A 186 -7.70 11.59 -5.08
CA LYS A 186 -8.82 12.41 -4.59
C LYS A 186 -9.48 11.81 -3.36
N VAL A 187 -9.68 12.65 -2.35
CA VAL A 187 -10.47 12.33 -1.14
C VAL A 187 -11.87 11.84 -1.52
N GLY A 188 -12.36 10.83 -0.80
CA GLY A 188 -13.68 10.25 -1.04
C GLY A 188 -13.76 9.33 -2.26
N ILE A 189 -12.68 9.18 -3.03
CA ILE A 189 -12.59 8.30 -4.20
C ILE A 189 -11.65 7.14 -3.88
N PRO A 190 -12.00 5.88 -4.19
CA PRO A 190 -11.10 4.76 -3.98
C PRO A 190 -9.76 4.93 -4.72
N ALA A 191 -8.69 4.46 -4.10
CA ALA A 191 -7.45 4.20 -4.80
C ALA A 191 -7.69 3.22 -5.95
N TYR A 192 -6.94 3.38 -7.04
CA TYR A 192 -7.01 2.50 -8.21
C TYR A 192 -5.62 1.99 -8.59
N GLU A 193 -5.57 0.76 -9.07
CA GLU A 193 -4.35 0.15 -9.59
C GLU A 193 -3.99 0.74 -10.96
N VAL A 194 -2.71 1.04 -11.15
CA VAL A 194 -2.14 1.41 -12.45
C VAL A 194 -1.72 0.14 -13.15
N THR A 195 -2.58 -0.39 -14.01
CA THR A 195 -2.15 -1.40 -14.99
C THR A 195 -1.05 -0.80 -15.85
N SER A 196 0.02 -1.56 -16.04
CA SER A 196 1.22 -1.16 -16.78
C SER A 196 0.85 -0.40 -18.05
N VAL A 197 1.20 0.88 -18.11
CA VAL A 197 1.27 1.60 -19.37
C VAL A 197 2.39 0.92 -20.14
N SER A 198 2.04 0.18 -21.18
CA SER A 198 2.99 -0.41 -22.10
C SER A 198 3.92 0.70 -22.56
N VAL A 199 5.21 0.58 -22.23
CA VAL A 199 6.26 1.38 -22.87
C VAL A 199 6.31 0.88 -24.30
N SER A 200 5.49 1.45 -25.17
CA SER A 200 5.69 1.31 -26.62
C SER A 200 7.02 1.98 -26.91
N LYS A 201 8.08 1.17 -27.03
CA LYS A 201 9.30 1.59 -27.70
C LYS A 201 8.89 2.09 -29.08
N ALA A 202 8.94 3.40 -29.28
CA ALA A 202 9.03 3.95 -30.63
C ALA A 202 10.33 3.42 -31.21
N VAL A 203 10.23 2.38 -32.03
CA VAL A 203 11.31 1.98 -32.93
C VAL A 203 11.40 3.10 -33.96
N THR A 204 12.32 4.03 -33.75
CA THR A 204 12.81 4.89 -34.82
C THR A 204 13.65 4.02 -35.75
N GLU A 205 13.05 3.60 -36.86
CA GLU A 205 13.78 3.11 -38.02
C GLU A 205 14.52 4.30 -38.66
N HIS A 206 15.83 4.12 -38.87
CA HIS A 206 16.66 4.87 -39.80
C HIS A 206 17.09 3.92 -40.91
#